data_AF-C4ZC66-F1
#
_entry.id   AF-C4ZC66-F1
#
_cell.length_a   1.000
_cell.length_b   1.000
_cell.length_c   1.000
_cell.angle_alpha   90.00
_cell.angle_beta   90.00
_cell.angle_gamma   90.00
#
_symmetry.space_group_name_H-M   'P 1'
#
loop_
_entity.id
_entity.type
_entity.pdbx_description
1 polymer ?
#
loop_
_entity_poly.entity_id
_entity_poly.type
_entity_poly.pdbx_seq_one_letter_code
_entity_poly.pdbx_strand_id
1 'polypeptide(L)'
;MRRNEDMEEYKDISRGLKMLLDKAEEMGWNWEAYIEPGSRRTYVEIGQSSPAGEDFSMVIDFDEENQADSFKDSLEAYYEDFDIDEHIEMWIEAKRSGTSGVPSTRELVKDAEAIDGMISELSQALQKVNIPVLVGSYTPPDENGEGEKIVREFYGQGHIFKDEDAFYHRPDDPCYIPELSDTVYMRNSILQECNQQDDLAEKWGAGHLQRMREDV
;
A
#
# COMPACT_ATOMS: atom_id res chain seq x y z
N MET A 1 1.76 -2.11 32.96
CA MET A 1 1.40 -2.24 31.54
C MET A 1 0.40 -3.38 31.42
N ARG A 2 -0.83 -3.09 30.98
CA ARG A 2 -1.82 -4.12 30.68
C ARG A 2 -1.32 -4.89 29.45
N ARG A 3 -1.39 -6.21 29.46
CA ARG A 3 -1.30 -6.99 28.23
C ARG A 3 -2.43 -6.53 27.32
N ASN A 4 -2.12 -6.14 26.09
CA ASN A 4 -3.12 -5.93 25.05
C ASN A 4 -3.70 -7.31 24.70
N GLU A 5 -4.78 -7.70 25.36
CA GLU A 5 -5.41 -9.02 25.21
C GLU A 5 -6.39 -9.07 24.00
N ASP A 6 -6.51 -7.97 23.24
CA ASP A 6 -7.50 -7.82 22.15
C ASP A 6 -6.86 -7.32 20.83
N MET A 7 -5.70 -7.84 20.42
CA MET A 7 -5.12 -7.57 19.09
C MET A 7 -5.12 -8.85 18.27
N GLU A 8 -5.67 -8.80 17.06
CA GLU A 8 -5.75 -9.94 16.15
C GLU A 8 -4.97 -9.67 14.86
N GLU A 9 -4.39 -10.72 14.28
CA GLU A 9 -3.74 -10.65 12.97
C GLU A 9 -4.77 -10.24 11.90
N TYR A 10 -4.46 -9.20 11.13
CA TYR A 10 -5.30 -8.76 10.02
C TYR A 10 -4.99 -9.56 8.76
N LYS A 11 -6.00 -10.27 8.24
CA LYS A 11 -5.83 -11.21 7.12
C LYS A 11 -6.36 -10.70 5.79
N ASP A 12 -7.22 -9.68 5.81
CA ASP A 12 -7.89 -9.15 4.64
C ASP A 12 -7.04 -8.08 3.93
N ILE A 13 -5.75 -8.36 3.75
CA ILE A 13 -4.80 -7.46 3.10
C ILE A 13 -5.14 -7.35 1.61
N SER A 14 -5.45 -6.14 1.16
CA SER A 14 -5.72 -5.82 -0.25
C SER A 14 -4.48 -6.07 -1.11
N ARG A 15 -4.68 -6.34 -2.41
CA ARG A 15 -3.57 -6.48 -3.38
C ARG A 15 -2.65 -5.26 -3.39
N GLY A 16 -3.23 -4.06 -3.30
CA GLY A 16 -2.49 -2.80 -3.29
C GLY A 16 -1.58 -2.68 -2.06
N LEU A 17 -2.14 -2.89 -0.86
CA LEU A 17 -1.34 -2.89 0.37
C LEU A 17 -0.27 -3.98 0.34
N LYS A 18 -0.60 -5.19 -0.14
CA LYS A 18 0.36 -6.28 -0.27
C LYS A 18 1.55 -5.93 -1.16
N MET A 19 1.33 -5.24 -2.29
CA MET A 19 2.42 -4.79 -3.16
C MET A 19 3.36 -3.79 -2.47
N LEU A 20 2.84 -2.91 -1.60
CA LEU A 20 3.65 -2.00 -0.81
C LEU A 20 4.47 -2.74 0.24
N LEU A 21 3.84 -3.69 0.94
CA LEU A 21 4.49 -4.51 1.97
C LEU A 21 5.58 -5.41 1.38
N ASP A 22 5.33 -6.02 0.21
CA ASP A 22 6.35 -6.76 -0.54
C ASP A 22 7.53 -5.86 -0.92
N LYS A 23 7.25 -4.63 -1.33
CA LYS A 23 8.32 -3.68 -1.64
C LYS A 23 9.15 -3.32 -0.40
N ALA A 24 8.52 -3.19 0.76
CA ALA A 24 9.21 -2.96 2.01
C ALA A 24 10.10 -4.16 2.41
N GLU A 25 9.60 -5.40 2.26
CA GLU A 25 10.40 -6.62 2.49
C GLU A 25 11.63 -6.70 1.59
N GLU A 26 11.49 -6.37 0.31
CA GLU A 26 12.63 -6.29 -0.63
C GLU A 26 13.70 -5.31 -0.16
N MET A 27 13.30 -4.26 0.56
CA MET A 27 14.18 -3.23 1.11
C MET A 27 14.77 -3.61 2.48
N GLY A 28 14.39 -4.77 3.04
CA GLY A 28 14.90 -5.28 4.31
C GLY A 28 14.01 -5.02 5.53
N TRP A 29 12.83 -4.44 5.33
CA TRP A 29 11.87 -4.20 6.40
C TRP A 29 11.09 -5.47 6.71
N ASN A 30 10.79 -5.69 7.99
CA ASN A 30 9.83 -6.68 8.45
C ASN A 30 8.48 -6.00 8.72
N TRP A 31 7.38 -6.73 8.57
CA TRP A 31 6.05 -6.19 8.86
C TRP A 31 5.10 -7.25 9.38
N GLU A 32 4.15 -6.83 10.21
CA GLU A 32 3.01 -7.62 10.68
C GLU A 32 1.77 -6.73 10.70
N ALA A 33 0.63 -7.23 10.19
CA ALA A 33 -0.62 -6.47 10.09
C ALA A 33 -1.62 -6.90 11.17
N TYR A 34 -2.30 -5.93 11.77
CA TYR A 34 -3.15 -6.13 12.94
C TYR A 34 -4.47 -5.37 12.85
N ILE A 35 -5.48 -5.89 13.55
CA ILE A 35 -6.74 -5.22 13.84
C ILE A 35 -7.05 -5.29 15.33
N GLU A 36 -7.51 -4.18 15.90
CA GLU A 36 -8.07 -4.11 17.24
C GLU A 36 -9.59 -4.35 17.15
N PRO A 37 -10.16 -5.50 17.56
CA PRO A 37 -11.57 -5.83 17.33
C PRO A 37 -12.55 -4.85 17.98
N GLY A 38 -12.15 -4.19 19.07
CA GLY A 38 -13.01 -3.24 19.79
C GLY A 38 -13.18 -1.89 19.07
N SER A 39 -12.11 -1.38 18.47
CA SER A 39 -12.08 -0.09 17.76
C SER A 39 -12.19 -0.25 16.24
N ARG A 40 -11.96 -1.46 15.73
CA ARG A 40 -11.66 -1.76 14.32
C ARG A 40 -10.49 -0.97 13.74
N ARG A 41 -9.58 -0.50 14.61
CA ARG A 41 -8.35 0.15 14.14
C ARG A 41 -7.47 -0.88 13.46
N THR A 42 -7.09 -0.61 12.22
CA THR A 42 -6.17 -1.42 11.42
C THR A 42 -4.83 -0.73 11.25
N TYR A 43 -3.74 -1.48 11.45
CA TYR A 43 -2.39 -0.96 11.32
C TYR A 43 -1.39 -2.05 10.94
N VAL A 44 -0.25 -1.61 10.43
CA VAL A 44 0.93 -2.45 10.21
C VAL A 44 1.99 -2.00 11.21
N GLU A 45 2.54 -2.95 11.97
CA GLU A 45 3.81 -2.76 12.65
C GLU A 45 4.93 -3.10 11.65
N ILE A 46 5.76 -2.11 11.30
CA ILE A 46 6.84 -2.24 10.30
C ILE A 46 8.16 -1.81 10.93
N GLY A 47 9.21 -2.62 10.80
CA GLY A 47 10.48 -2.39 11.49
C GLY A 47 11.73 -2.85 10.75
N GLN A 48 12.87 -2.34 11.19
CA GLN A 48 14.20 -2.70 10.71
C GLN A 48 15.26 -2.44 11.79
N SER A 49 16.47 -2.97 11.62
CA SER A 49 17.63 -2.61 12.45
C SER A 49 18.41 -1.45 11.86
N SER A 50 18.82 -0.50 12.71
CA SER A 50 19.67 0.64 12.36
C SER A 50 21.15 0.24 12.23
N PRO A 51 22.01 1.10 11.63
CA PRO A 51 23.45 0.86 11.56
C PRO A 51 24.17 0.70 12.90
N ALA A 52 23.71 1.38 13.97
CA ALA A 52 24.26 1.18 15.31
C ALA A 52 23.67 -0.04 16.04
N GLY A 53 22.73 -0.75 15.42
CA GLY A 53 22.11 -1.97 15.94
C GLY A 53 20.90 -1.71 16.83
N GLU A 54 20.24 -0.56 16.69
CA GLU A 54 18.91 -0.34 17.26
C GLU A 54 17.88 -1.11 16.43
N ASP A 55 17.13 -2.00 17.06
CA ASP A 55 15.92 -2.57 16.46
C ASP A 55 14.76 -1.60 16.71
N PHE A 56 14.20 -1.02 15.64
CA PHE A 56 13.11 -0.05 15.73
C PHE A 56 11.91 -0.51 14.89
N SER A 57 10.70 -0.15 15.34
CA SER A 57 9.45 -0.39 14.61
C SER A 57 8.53 0.82 14.68
N MET A 58 7.66 0.94 13.68
CA MET A 58 6.68 2.00 13.51
C MET A 58 5.30 1.36 13.40
N VAL A 59 4.28 2.01 13.97
CA VAL A 59 2.88 1.60 13.82
C VAL A 59 2.22 2.53 12.82
N ILE A 60 1.92 2.02 11.63
CA ILE A 60 1.32 2.78 10.54
C ILE A 60 -0.13 2.35 10.37
N ASP A 61 -1.04 3.26 10.68
CA ASP A 61 -2.48 3.05 10.51
C ASP A 61 -2.88 3.02 9.04
N PHE A 62 -3.92 2.24 8.72
CA PHE A 62 -4.57 2.25 7.42
C PHE A 62 -6.07 2.06 7.58
N ASP A 63 -6.83 2.49 6.58
CA ASP A 63 -8.28 2.33 6.49
C ASP A 63 -8.64 1.01 5.79
N GLU A 64 -9.61 0.25 6.32
CA GLU A 64 -9.99 -1.07 5.78
C GLU A 64 -10.50 -1.01 4.34
N GLU A 65 -11.18 0.08 3.96
CA GLU A 65 -11.77 0.27 2.63
C GLU A 65 -10.75 0.86 1.65
N ASN A 66 -9.78 1.66 2.14
CA ASN A 66 -8.74 2.28 1.31
C ASN A 66 -7.32 2.00 1.82
N GLN A 67 -6.98 0.71 1.98
CA GLN A 67 -5.77 0.30 2.70
C GLN A 67 -4.47 0.87 2.12
N ALA A 68 -4.31 0.86 0.80
CA ALA A 68 -3.01 1.18 0.20
C ALA A 68 -2.69 2.67 0.21
N ASP A 69 -3.66 3.53 -0.13
CA ASP A 69 -3.44 4.97 -0.15
C ASP A 69 -3.39 5.52 1.29
N SER A 70 -4.30 5.09 2.18
CA SER A 70 -4.26 5.51 3.58
C SER A 70 -2.98 5.05 4.31
N PHE A 71 -2.44 3.87 3.98
CA PHE A 71 -1.15 3.43 4.51
C PHE A 71 -0.01 4.35 4.07
N LYS A 72 0.02 4.76 2.78
CA LYS A 72 1.03 5.69 2.26
C LYS A 72 0.94 7.04 2.95
N ASP A 73 -0.28 7.59 3.07
CA ASP A 73 -0.53 8.87 3.71
C ASP A 73 -0.11 8.84 5.19
N SER A 74 -0.47 7.78 5.93
CA SER A 74 -0.07 7.60 7.34
C SER A 74 1.44 7.44 7.51
N LEU A 75 2.11 6.73 6.59
CA LEU A 75 3.57 6.59 6.62
C LEU A 75 4.27 7.93 6.35
N GLU A 76 3.76 8.71 5.41
CA GLU A 76 4.27 10.05 5.12
C GLU A 76 4.07 10.98 6.31
N ALA A 77 2.89 10.97 6.93
CA ALA A 77 2.63 11.73 8.14
C ALA A 77 3.55 11.32 9.30
N TYR A 78 3.76 10.00 9.51
CA TYR A 78 4.71 9.52 10.52
C TYR A 78 6.12 10.04 10.25
N TYR A 79 6.56 10.03 9.00
CA TYR A 79 7.88 10.53 8.62
C TYR A 79 8.02 12.04 8.89
N GLU A 80 7.01 12.85 8.53
CA GLU A 80 7.02 14.29 8.78
C GLU A 80 7.06 14.65 10.27
N ASP A 81 6.48 13.80 11.12
CA ASP A 81 6.44 13.97 12.57
C ASP A 81 7.65 13.37 13.30
N PHE A 82 8.55 12.65 12.61
CA PHE A 82 9.71 12.02 13.24
C PHE A 82 10.72 13.06 13.74
N ASP A 83 10.85 13.19 15.07
CA ASP A 83 11.79 14.11 15.71
C ASP A 83 13.10 13.39 16.11
N ILE A 84 14.16 13.67 15.36
CA ILE A 84 15.51 13.16 15.59
C ILE A 84 16.01 13.51 17.00
N ASP A 85 15.75 14.73 17.49
CA ASP A 85 16.23 15.17 18.80
C ASP A 85 15.49 14.42 19.92
N GLU A 86 14.17 14.24 19.80
CA GLU A 86 13.38 13.45 20.76
C GLU A 86 13.85 11.99 20.83
N HIS A 87 14.11 11.37 19.67
CA HIS A 87 14.63 10.00 19.59
C HIS A 87 16.00 9.86 20.27
N ILE A 88 16.90 10.83 20.09
CA ILE A 88 18.20 10.87 20.76
C ILE A 88 18.05 11.04 22.27
N GLU A 89 17.17 11.95 22.71
CA GLU A 89 16.93 12.23 24.13
C GLU A 89 16.46 10.98 24.88
N MET A 90 15.53 10.22 24.29
CA MET A 90 15.05 8.93 24.83
C MET A 90 16.22 7.99 25.15
N TRP A 91 17.17 7.82 24.23
CA TRP A 91 18.32 6.93 24.45
C TRP A 91 19.34 7.48 25.45
N ILE A 92 19.53 8.79 25.52
CA ILE A 92 20.36 9.43 26.54
C ILE A 92 19.78 9.17 27.94
N GLU A 93 18.47 9.28 28.10
CA GLU A 93 17.77 8.98 29.36
C GLU A 93 17.86 7.49 29.73
N ALA A 94 17.66 6.59 28.75
CA ALA A 94 17.82 5.16 28.94
C ALA A 94 19.25 4.81 29.40
N LYS A 95 20.27 5.40 28.78
CA LYS A 95 21.67 5.22 29.17
C LYS A 95 21.94 5.67 30.60
N ARG A 96 21.41 6.84 30.99
CA ARG A 96 21.53 7.36 32.36
C ARG A 96 20.81 6.47 33.38
N SER A 97 19.75 5.79 32.95
CA SER A 97 18.97 4.86 33.76
C SER A 97 19.58 3.45 33.83
N GLY A 98 20.71 3.21 33.16
CA GLY A 98 21.48 1.97 33.26
C GLY A 98 21.28 0.98 32.10
N THR A 99 20.58 1.37 31.03
CA THR A 99 20.48 0.55 29.83
C THR A 99 21.88 0.33 29.24
N SER A 100 22.27 -0.94 29.12
CA SER A 100 23.58 -1.35 28.61
C SER A 100 23.57 -1.39 27.08
N GLY A 101 24.73 -1.14 26.46
CA GLY A 101 24.86 -1.17 25.00
C GLY A 101 24.52 0.14 24.30
N VAL A 102 24.00 1.16 25.01
CA VAL A 102 23.68 2.45 24.39
C VAL A 102 24.95 3.17 23.92
N PRO A 103 25.06 3.50 22.61
CA PRO A 103 26.23 4.15 22.02
C PRO A 103 26.58 5.51 22.65
N SER A 104 27.70 6.10 22.24
CA SER A 104 28.03 7.48 22.62
C SER A 104 27.04 8.47 22.00
N THR A 105 26.89 9.67 22.57
CA THR A 105 25.96 10.69 22.04
C THR A 105 26.23 11.00 20.56
N ARG A 106 27.50 11.02 20.14
CA ARG A 106 27.85 11.25 18.74
C ARG A 106 27.41 10.10 17.82
N GLU A 107 27.42 8.87 18.32
CA GLU A 107 26.91 7.71 17.58
C GLU A 107 25.38 7.72 17.53
N LEU A 108 24.71 8.07 18.63
CA LEU A 108 23.26 8.24 18.67
C LEU A 108 22.76 9.27 17.65
N VAL A 109 23.43 10.44 17.55
CA VAL A 109 23.08 11.46 16.55
C VAL A 109 23.14 10.89 15.14
N LYS A 110 24.25 10.21 14.79
CA LYS A 110 24.42 9.63 13.47
C LYS A 110 23.41 8.53 13.17
N ASP A 111 23.02 7.77 14.19
CA ASP A 111 22.10 6.66 14.02
C ASP A 111 20.65 7.16 13.86
N ALA A 112 20.25 8.17 14.63
CA ALA A 112 18.96 8.82 14.48
C ALA A 112 18.82 9.50 13.10
N GLU A 113 19.87 10.19 12.62
CA GLU A 113 19.92 10.71 11.24
C GLU A 113 19.84 9.58 10.18
N ALA A 114 20.40 8.41 10.47
CA ALA A 114 20.31 7.26 9.57
C ALA A 114 18.90 6.65 9.57
N ILE A 115 18.25 6.54 10.73
CA ILE A 115 16.86 6.07 10.87
C ILE A 115 15.92 7.02 10.10
N ASP A 116 16.04 8.34 10.28
CA ASP A 116 15.30 9.34 9.51
C ASP A 116 15.44 9.11 7.99
N GLY A 117 16.67 8.93 7.52
CA GLY A 117 16.96 8.64 6.12
C GLY A 117 16.35 7.32 5.64
N MET A 118 16.37 6.27 6.48
CA MET A 118 15.76 4.97 6.17
C MET A 118 14.24 5.06 6.03
N ILE A 119 13.58 5.79 6.93
CA ILE A 119 12.12 6.03 6.88
C ILE A 119 11.78 6.86 5.63
N SER A 120 12.55 7.91 5.34
CA SER A 120 12.39 8.73 4.14
C SER A 120 12.52 7.90 2.86
N GLU A 121 13.52 7.03 2.78
CA GLU A 121 13.75 6.15 1.64
C GLU A 121 12.59 5.16 1.45
N LEU A 122 12.12 4.54 2.53
CA LEU A 122 10.93 3.68 2.51
C LEU A 122 9.72 4.44 1.98
N SER A 123 9.37 5.58 2.58
CA SER A 123 8.22 6.40 2.18
C SER A 123 8.28 6.77 0.70
N GLN A 124 9.41 7.31 0.23
CA GLN A 124 9.60 7.68 -1.17
C GLN A 124 9.54 6.48 -2.13
N ALA A 125 10.06 5.32 -1.73
CA ALA A 125 10.02 4.11 -2.53
C ALA A 125 8.57 3.61 -2.68
N LEU A 126 7.82 3.57 -1.59
CA LEU A 126 6.42 3.14 -1.58
C LEU A 126 5.51 4.10 -2.35
N GLN A 127 5.77 5.41 -2.31
CA GLN A 127 5.05 6.38 -3.13
C GLN A 127 5.26 6.16 -4.64
N LYS A 128 6.41 5.61 -5.04
CA LYS A 128 6.71 5.27 -6.45
C LYS A 128 6.14 3.92 -6.89
N VAL A 129 5.65 3.09 -5.97
CA VAL A 129 5.00 1.83 -6.32
C VAL A 129 3.71 2.16 -7.06
N ASN A 130 3.67 1.76 -8.33
CA ASN A 130 2.47 1.87 -9.15
C ASN A 130 1.49 0.79 -8.70
N ILE A 131 0.45 1.22 -7.98
CA ILE A 131 -0.65 0.33 -7.60
C ILE A 131 -1.65 0.38 -8.75
N PRO A 132 -1.92 -0.75 -9.43
CA PRO A 132 -2.96 -0.80 -10.45
C PRO A 132 -4.27 -0.38 -9.81
N VAL A 133 -4.88 0.70 -10.33
CA VAL A 133 -6.15 1.19 -9.80
C VAL A 133 -7.24 0.17 -10.13
N LEU A 134 -7.72 -0.53 -9.11
CA LEU A 134 -8.92 -1.35 -9.17
C LEU A 134 -10.11 -0.42 -8.94
N VAL A 135 -10.58 0.28 -9.98
CA VAL A 135 -11.78 1.10 -9.78
C VAL A 135 -13.02 0.23 -9.88
N GLY A 136 -13.44 -0.28 -8.73
CA GLY A 136 -14.58 -1.16 -8.59
C GLY A 136 -14.22 -2.64 -8.53
N SER A 137 -15.18 -3.45 -8.10
CA SER A 137 -15.08 -4.92 -8.12
C SER A 137 -16.10 -5.50 -9.09
N TYR A 138 -15.66 -6.51 -9.84
CA TYR A 138 -16.53 -7.29 -10.72
C TYR A 138 -16.66 -8.70 -10.15
N THR A 139 -17.88 -9.13 -9.90
CA THR A 139 -18.21 -10.52 -9.64
C THR A 139 -18.85 -11.10 -10.89
N PRO A 140 -18.25 -12.12 -11.54
CA PRO A 140 -18.86 -12.76 -12.69
C PRO A 140 -20.16 -13.46 -12.31
N PRO A 141 -21.10 -13.61 -13.27
CA PRO A 141 -22.29 -14.41 -13.04
C PRO A 141 -21.95 -15.88 -12.77
N ASP A 142 -22.84 -16.57 -12.07
CA ASP A 142 -22.78 -18.00 -11.87
C ASP A 142 -23.06 -18.80 -13.16
N GLU A 143 -23.01 -20.13 -13.08
CA GLU A 143 -23.27 -21.03 -14.21
C GLU A 143 -24.67 -20.88 -14.84
N ASN A 144 -25.60 -20.24 -14.14
CA ASN A 144 -26.97 -19.96 -14.60
C ASN A 144 -27.14 -18.54 -15.13
N GLY A 145 -26.07 -17.72 -15.11
CA GLY A 145 -26.11 -16.33 -15.53
C GLY A 145 -26.60 -15.36 -14.46
N GLU A 146 -26.76 -15.80 -13.21
CA GLU A 146 -27.25 -14.97 -12.10
C GLU A 146 -26.09 -14.46 -11.22
N GLY A 147 -26.31 -13.35 -10.50
CA GLY A 147 -25.36 -12.87 -9.50
C GLY A 147 -24.22 -11.98 -10.00
N GLU A 148 -24.24 -11.55 -11.27
CA GLU A 148 -23.29 -10.55 -11.76
C GLU A 148 -23.38 -9.25 -10.94
N LYS A 149 -22.24 -8.78 -10.43
CA LYS A 149 -22.18 -7.56 -9.61
C LYS A 149 -21.02 -6.68 -10.04
N ILE A 150 -21.36 -5.46 -10.45
CA ILE A 150 -20.40 -4.39 -10.68
C ILE A 150 -20.51 -3.41 -9.50
N VAL A 151 -19.49 -3.37 -8.66
CA VAL A 151 -19.37 -2.38 -7.58
C VAL A 151 -18.51 -1.24 -8.09
N ARG A 152 -18.99 0.00 -7.99
CA ARG A 152 -18.23 1.22 -8.27
C ARG A 152 -18.15 2.01 -6.97
N GLU A 153 -16.96 2.24 -6.43
CA GLU A 153 -16.81 3.01 -5.19
C GLU A 153 -16.63 4.49 -5.52
N PHE A 154 -17.59 5.32 -5.07
CA PHE A 154 -17.71 6.77 -5.27
C PHE A 154 -18.08 7.29 -6.68
N TYR A 155 -19.06 8.19 -6.76
CA TYR A 155 -19.42 8.90 -8.00
C TYR A 155 -18.47 10.09 -8.23
N GLY A 156 -17.24 9.81 -8.67
CA GLY A 156 -16.32 10.79 -9.26
C GLY A 156 -16.19 10.59 -10.77
N GLN A 157 -15.44 11.44 -11.47
CA GLN A 157 -14.94 11.09 -12.80
C GLN A 157 -13.77 10.10 -12.66
N GLY A 158 -13.66 9.07 -13.52
CA GLY A 158 -12.53 8.13 -13.54
C GLY A 158 -12.78 6.68 -13.11
N HIS A 159 -14.04 6.22 -13.04
CA HIS A 159 -14.41 4.93 -12.41
C HIS A 159 -14.34 3.69 -13.29
N ILE A 160 -13.14 3.23 -13.62
CA ILE A 160 -12.89 2.08 -14.51
C ILE A 160 -12.44 0.82 -13.75
N PHE A 161 -13.16 -0.31 -13.85
CA PHE A 161 -12.62 -1.60 -13.40
C PHE A 161 -11.44 -1.97 -14.29
N LYS A 162 -10.29 -2.28 -13.71
CA LYS A 162 -9.11 -2.76 -14.44
C LYS A 162 -8.44 -3.90 -13.71
N ASP A 163 -8.17 -4.98 -14.43
CA ASP A 163 -7.32 -6.08 -13.98
C ASP A 163 -6.22 -6.34 -15.01
N GLU A 164 -5.02 -5.83 -14.73
CA GLU A 164 -3.85 -6.02 -15.61
C GLU A 164 -3.43 -7.48 -15.71
N ASP A 165 -3.60 -8.25 -14.64
CA ASP A 165 -3.21 -9.65 -14.63
C ASP A 165 -4.15 -10.47 -15.54
N ALA A 166 -5.44 -10.16 -15.51
CA ALA A 166 -6.38 -10.66 -16.50
C ALA A 166 -6.00 -10.20 -17.92
N PHE A 167 -5.69 -8.90 -18.09
CA PHE A 167 -5.33 -8.33 -19.39
C PHE A 167 -4.10 -9.00 -20.03
N TYR A 168 -3.06 -9.35 -19.28
CA TYR A 168 -1.83 -9.94 -19.83
C TYR A 168 -1.80 -11.47 -19.80
N HIS A 169 -2.41 -12.10 -18.80
CA HIS A 169 -2.22 -13.54 -18.53
C HIS A 169 -3.51 -14.36 -18.61
N ARG A 170 -4.69 -13.76 -18.57
CA ARG A 170 -6.00 -14.44 -18.66
C ARG A 170 -6.91 -13.75 -19.68
N PRO A 171 -6.66 -13.93 -20.99
CA PRO A 171 -7.26 -13.09 -22.03
C PRO A 171 -8.77 -13.24 -22.22
N ASP A 172 -9.36 -14.29 -21.64
CA ASP A 172 -10.80 -14.57 -21.62
C ASP A 172 -11.47 -14.15 -20.30
N ASP A 173 -10.70 -13.62 -19.34
CA ASP A 173 -11.25 -13.07 -18.11
C ASP A 173 -11.60 -11.57 -18.28
N PRO A 174 -12.62 -11.08 -17.57
CA PRO A 174 -12.91 -9.66 -17.42
C PRO A 174 -11.67 -8.89 -16.96
N CYS A 175 -11.28 -7.89 -17.74
CA CYS A 175 -10.10 -7.08 -17.45
C CYS A 175 -10.37 -5.57 -17.48
N TYR A 176 -11.53 -5.14 -18.01
CA TYR A 176 -11.87 -3.73 -18.12
C TYR A 176 -13.39 -3.52 -18.07
N ILE A 177 -13.88 -2.58 -17.25
CA ILE A 177 -15.26 -2.05 -17.31
C ILE A 177 -15.18 -0.53 -17.33
N PRO A 178 -15.69 0.15 -18.37
CA PRO A 178 -15.61 1.60 -18.50
C PRO A 178 -16.49 2.32 -17.47
N GLU A 179 -16.14 3.57 -17.19
CA GLU A 179 -16.79 4.44 -16.21
C GLU A 179 -18.30 4.60 -16.40
N LEU A 180 -18.74 4.84 -17.63
CA LEU A 180 -20.12 5.18 -17.94
C LEU A 180 -20.88 4.02 -18.60
N SER A 181 -20.39 2.79 -18.46
CA SER A 181 -21.04 1.62 -19.06
C SER A 181 -20.79 0.34 -18.26
N ASP A 182 -21.80 -0.51 -18.21
CA ASP A 182 -21.74 -1.84 -17.59
C ASP A 182 -21.15 -2.90 -18.54
N THR A 183 -20.63 -2.50 -19.70
CA THR A 183 -19.99 -3.42 -20.64
C THR A 183 -18.70 -4.00 -20.06
N VAL A 184 -18.68 -5.31 -19.91
CA VAL A 184 -17.51 -6.06 -19.47
C VAL A 184 -16.62 -6.40 -20.66
N TYR A 185 -15.35 -5.99 -20.60
CA TYR A 185 -14.37 -6.26 -21.63
C TYR A 185 -13.33 -7.28 -21.17
N MET A 186 -13.13 -8.30 -22.01
CA MET A 186 -11.98 -9.22 -21.97
C MET A 186 -10.88 -8.69 -22.88
N ARG A 187 -9.64 -9.14 -22.70
CA ARG A 187 -8.51 -8.75 -23.57
C ARG A 187 -8.81 -9.06 -25.03
N ASN A 188 -9.37 -10.24 -25.30
CA ASN A 188 -9.72 -10.66 -26.66
C ASN A 188 -10.80 -9.77 -27.29
N SER A 189 -11.78 -9.33 -26.51
CA SER A 189 -12.79 -8.37 -26.96
C SER A 189 -12.18 -6.99 -27.26
N ILE A 190 -11.28 -6.51 -26.40
CA ILE A 190 -10.55 -5.26 -26.61
C ILE A 190 -9.72 -5.32 -27.89
N LEU A 191 -9.02 -6.44 -28.13
CA LEU A 191 -8.23 -6.63 -29.35
C LEU A 191 -9.11 -6.62 -30.60
N GLN A 192 -10.29 -7.22 -30.55
CA GLN A 192 -11.23 -7.17 -31.67
C GLN A 192 -11.68 -5.74 -31.97
N GLU A 193 -12.06 -4.98 -30.95
CA GLU A 193 -12.41 -3.55 -31.09
C GLU A 193 -11.23 -2.71 -31.64
N CYS A 194 -10.00 -3.07 -31.25
CA CYS A 194 -8.77 -2.45 -31.73
C CYS A 194 -8.27 -2.99 -33.09
N ASN A 195 -9.09 -3.74 -33.84
CA ASN A 195 -8.70 -4.36 -35.13
C ASN A 195 -7.40 -5.20 -35.03
N GLN A 196 -7.23 -5.94 -33.94
CA GLN A 196 -6.06 -6.78 -33.62
C GLN A 196 -4.74 -6.01 -33.53
N GLN A 197 -4.79 -4.71 -33.24
CA GLN A 197 -3.60 -3.89 -33.00
C GLN A 197 -3.26 -3.91 -31.52
N ASP A 198 -2.26 -4.70 -31.14
CA ASP A 198 -1.81 -4.83 -29.75
C ASP A 198 -1.40 -3.47 -29.14
N ASP A 199 -0.66 -2.63 -29.88
CA ASP A 199 -0.24 -1.29 -29.41
C ASP A 199 -1.43 -0.37 -29.05
N LEU A 200 -2.57 -0.53 -29.73
CA LEU A 200 -3.78 0.23 -29.43
C LEU A 200 -4.54 -0.37 -28.24
N ALA A 201 -4.59 -1.70 -28.14
CA ALA A 201 -5.17 -2.40 -27.01
C ALA A 201 -4.41 -2.11 -25.72
N GLU A 202 -3.07 -2.09 -25.76
CA GLU A 202 -2.22 -1.67 -24.65
C GLU A 202 -2.45 -0.21 -24.28
N LYS A 203 -2.61 0.69 -25.26
CA LYS A 203 -3.00 2.08 -24.98
C LYS A 203 -4.41 2.22 -24.43
N TRP A 204 -5.33 1.28 -24.69
CA TRP A 204 -6.64 1.26 -24.08
C TRP A 204 -6.59 0.76 -22.63
N GLY A 205 -5.83 -0.31 -22.38
CA GLY A 205 -5.58 -0.82 -21.03
C GLY A 205 -4.80 0.18 -20.16
N ALA A 206 -3.66 0.66 -20.66
CA ALA A 206 -2.73 1.54 -19.96
C ALA A 206 -3.07 3.04 -20.06
N GLY A 207 -3.61 3.52 -21.19
CA GLY A 207 -3.63 4.95 -21.54
C GLY A 207 -4.71 5.83 -20.87
N HIS A 208 -5.61 5.26 -20.07
CA HIS A 208 -6.46 6.10 -19.19
C HIS A 208 -5.77 6.49 -17.87
N LEU A 209 -4.57 5.95 -17.57
CA LEU A 209 -3.80 6.31 -16.37
C LEU A 209 -3.03 7.64 -16.51
N GLN A 210 -2.78 8.13 -17.73
CA GLN A 210 -1.91 9.30 -17.92
C GLN A 210 -2.66 10.63 -17.99
N ARG A 211 -3.93 10.62 -18.43
CA ARG A 211 -4.66 11.87 -18.73
C ARG A 211 -5.29 12.56 -17.52
N MET A 212 -5.20 11.98 -16.32
CA MET A 212 -5.66 12.61 -15.07
C MET A 212 -4.53 13.18 -14.20
N ARG A 213 -3.25 13.07 -14.61
CA ARG A 213 -2.13 13.72 -13.91
C ARG A 213 -1.79 15.13 -14.43
N GLU A 214 -2.49 15.63 -15.45
CA GLU A 214 -2.15 16.91 -16.08
C GLU A 214 -3.28 17.96 -16.07
N ASP A 215 -4.47 17.68 -15.51
CA ASP A 215 -5.61 18.60 -15.52
C ASP A 215 -6.26 18.87 -14.13
N VAL A 216 -5.46 18.96 -13.06
CA VAL A 216 -5.79 19.73 -11.82
C VAL A 216 -4.56 20.45 -11.30
#